data_AF-A0A8X6PTY7-F1
#
_entry.id   AF-A0A8X6PTY7-F1
#
_cell.length_a   1.000
_cell.length_b   1.000
_cell.length_c   1.000
_cell.angle_alpha   90.00
_cell.angle_beta   90.00
_cell.angle_gamma   90.00
#
_symmetry.space_group_name_H-M   'P 1'
#
loop_
_entity.id
_entity.type
_entity.pdbx_description
1 polymer ?
#
loop_
_entity_poly.entity_id
_entity_poly.type
_entity_poly.pdbx_seq_one_letter_code
_entity_poly.pdbx_strand_id
1 'polypeptide(L)'
;STILDRAVIEHNLLSASKLYNNITFEELGALLEIPPMKAEKIASQMITEGRMNGHIDQIDSIVNFENKEVLPSWDKQIESLCFQVNNIIEKVTQHAPDWMAQAMEEQMVH
;
A
#
# COMPACT_ATOMS: atom_id res chain seq x y z
N SER A 1 2.67 26.44 -14.07
CA SER A 1 2.09 25.09 -13.99
C SER A 1 0.66 25.16 -14.44
N THR A 2 0.29 24.32 -15.40
CA THR A 2 -1.12 24.13 -15.78
C THR A 2 -1.87 23.45 -14.62
N ILE A 3 -3.21 23.46 -14.67
CA ILE A 3 -4.06 22.72 -13.72
C ILE A 3 -3.71 21.22 -13.76
N LEU A 4 -3.39 20.71 -14.95
CA LEU A 4 -3.01 19.32 -15.16
C LEU A 4 -1.68 18.98 -14.47
N ASP A 5 -0.64 19.81 -14.62
CA ASP A 5 0.67 19.57 -13.98
C ASP A 5 0.53 19.44 -12.46
N ARG A 6 -0.32 20.30 -11.87
CA ARG A 6 -0.59 20.26 -10.43
C ARG A 6 -1.31 18.97 -10.03
N ALA A 7 -2.34 18.57 -10.79
CA ALA A 7 -3.10 17.37 -10.51
C ALA A 7 -2.23 16.10 -10.59
N VAL A 8 -1.30 16.03 -11.55
CA VAL A 8 -0.36 14.91 -11.70
C VAL A 8 0.58 14.83 -10.49
N ILE A 9 1.13 15.95 -10.03
CA ILE A 9 2.01 15.97 -8.86
C ILE A 9 1.27 15.49 -7.61
N GLU A 10 0.05 15.99 -7.37
CA GLU A 10 -0.76 15.59 -6.22
C GLU A 10 -1.15 14.10 -6.28
N HIS A 11 -1.46 13.58 -7.47
CA HIS A 11 -1.73 12.15 -7.68
C HIS A 11 -0.49 11.28 -7.41
N ASN A 12 0.67 11.69 -7.92
CA ASN A 12 1.92 10.97 -7.73
C ASN A 12 2.35 10.98 -6.26
N LEU A 13 2.13 12.09 -5.55
CA LEU A 13 2.39 12.19 -4.12
C LEU A 13 1.50 11.22 -3.32
N LEU A 14 0.21 11.13 -3.65
CA LEU A 14 -0.70 10.14 -3.04
C LEU A 14 -0.33 8.69 -3.41
N SER A 15 0.33 8.48 -4.53
CA SER A 15 0.84 7.16 -4.93
C SER A 15 2.10 6.80 -4.12
N ALA A 16 3.02 7.76 -3.94
CA ALA A 16 4.19 7.59 -3.09
C ALA A 16 3.78 7.26 -1.64
N SER A 17 2.72 7.89 -1.11
CA SER A 17 2.23 7.62 0.25
C SER A 17 1.71 6.19 0.47
N LYS A 18 1.46 5.43 -0.61
CA LYS A 18 1.03 4.02 -0.54
C LYS A 18 2.20 3.05 -0.67
N LEU A 19 3.35 3.51 -1.14
CA LEU A 19 4.53 2.71 -1.43
C LEU A 19 5.59 2.85 -0.35
N TYR A 20 5.69 4.04 0.25
CA TYR A 20 6.71 4.37 1.25
C TYR A 20 6.05 4.58 2.61
N ASN A 21 6.75 4.17 3.67
CA ASN A 21 6.40 4.58 5.03
C ASN A 21 6.84 6.03 5.29
N ASN A 22 8.01 6.40 4.78
CA ASN A 22 8.57 7.73 4.84
C ASN A 22 9.54 7.94 3.67
N ILE A 23 9.82 9.20 3.34
CA ILE A 23 10.75 9.58 2.27
C ILE A 23 11.29 10.99 2.55
N THR A 24 12.55 11.25 2.20
CA THR A 24 13.13 12.60 2.29
C THR A 24 12.53 13.52 1.22
N PHE A 25 12.47 14.84 1.47
CA PHE A 25 11.99 15.77 0.45
C PHE A 25 12.90 15.87 -0.76
N GLU A 26 14.18 15.54 -0.62
CA GLU A 26 15.12 15.46 -1.73
C GLU A 26 14.75 14.32 -2.70
N GLU A 27 14.57 13.12 -2.18
CA GLU A 27 14.16 11.95 -2.98
C GLU A 27 12.72 12.10 -3.49
N LEU A 28 11.81 12.63 -2.68
CA LEU A 28 10.44 12.89 -3.12
C LEU A 28 10.39 13.93 -4.23
N GLY A 29 11.21 14.98 -4.14
CA GLY A 29 11.36 15.97 -5.20
C GLY A 29 11.87 15.33 -6.50
N ALA A 30 12.89 14.49 -6.40
CA ALA A 30 13.42 13.74 -7.55
C ALA A 30 12.37 12.80 -8.16
N LEU A 31 11.60 12.07 -7.34
CA LEU A 31 10.54 11.17 -7.78
C LEU A 31 9.40 11.89 -8.49
N LEU A 32 9.08 13.11 -8.05
CA LEU A 32 7.99 13.94 -8.58
C LEU A 32 8.46 14.93 -9.66
N GLU A 33 9.76 14.93 -10.01
CA GLU A 33 10.40 15.87 -10.92
C GLU A 33 10.16 17.34 -10.55
N ILE A 34 10.24 17.66 -9.25
CA ILE A 34 10.07 19.01 -8.71
C ILE A 34 11.11 19.35 -7.64
N PRO A 35 11.37 20.64 -7.38
CA PRO A 35 12.26 21.03 -6.29
C PRO A 35 11.77 20.52 -4.91
N PRO A 36 12.66 20.13 -3.99
CA PRO A 36 12.30 19.60 -2.67
C PRO A 36 11.36 20.52 -1.87
N MET A 37 11.66 21.82 -1.86
CA MET A 37 10.83 22.86 -1.23
C MET A 37 9.38 22.88 -1.78
N LYS A 38 9.21 22.56 -3.07
CA LYS A 38 7.89 22.49 -3.69
C LYS A 38 7.17 21.19 -3.31
N ALA A 39 7.90 20.07 -3.19
CA ALA A 39 7.35 18.82 -2.71
C ALA A 39 6.83 18.95 -1.27
N GLU A 40 7.62 19.55 -0.36
CA GLU A 40 7.21 19.83 1.02
C GLU A 40 5.94 20.68 1.08
N LYS A 41 5.89 21.78 0.32
CA LYS A 41 4.72 22.66 0.30
C LYS A 41 3.45 21.94 -0.17
N ILE A 42 3.55 21.08 -1.18
CA ILE A 42 2.41 20.32 -1.70
C ILE A 42 2.00 19.24 -0.68
N ALA A 43 2.95 18.53 -0.08
CA ALA A 43 2.68 17.55 0.97
C ALA A 43 1.98 18.18 2.18
N SER A 44 2.48 19.32 2.65
CA SER A 44 1.87 20.10 3.74
C SER A 44 0.43 20.49 3.40
N GLN A 45 0.17 20.95 2.17
CA GLN A 45 -1.18 21.29 1.72
C GLN A 45 -2.10 20.05 1.68
N MET A 46 -1.65 18.94 1.10
CA MET A 46 -2.46 17.72 1.01
C MET A 46 -2.78 17.09 2.36
N ILE A 47 -1.84 17.17 3.32
CA ILE A 47 -2.08 16.74 4.71
C ILE A 47 -3.08 17.65 5.39
N THR A 48 -2.90 18.97 5.27
CA THR A 48 -3.79 19.96 5.89
C THR A 48 -5.22 19.86 5.37
N GLU A 49 -5.39 19.57 4.07
CA GLU A 49 -6.70 19.38 3.43
C GLU A 49 -7.33 18.01 3.71
N GLY A 50 -6.66 17.12 4.43
CA GLY A 50 -7.13 15.75 4.72
C GLY A 50 -7.18 14.85 3.48
N ARG A 51 -6.47 15.21 2.41
CA ARG A 51 -6.40 14.42 1.16
C ARG A 51 -5.30 13.36 1.18
N MET A 52 -4.36 13.48 2.11
CA MET A 52 -3.26 12.54 2.33
C MET A 52 -2.98 12.47 3.83
N ASN A 53 -2.86 11.27 4.39
CA ASN A 53 -2.53 11.12 5.81
C ASN A 53 -1.00 11.06 6.01
N GLY A 54 -0.52 11.75 7.03
CA GLY A 54 0.90 11.77 7.38
C GLY A 54 1.27 12.99 8.21
N HIS A 55 2.55 13.11 8.53
CA HIS A 55 3.12 14.28 9.19
C HIS A 55 4.52 14.59 8.64
N ILE A 56 4.94 15.83 8.77
CA ILE A 56 6.22 16.32 8.26
C ILE A 56 7.17 16.52 9.45
N ASP A 57 8.36 15.92 9.36
CA ASP A 57 9.50 16.30 10.19
C ASP A 57 10.36 17.30 9.41
N GLN A 58 10.28 18.57 9.81
CA GLN A 58 10.99 19.63 9.14
C GLN A 58 12.49 19.68 9.50
N ILE A 59 12.89 19.14 10.65
CA ILE A 59 14.31 19.13 11.08
C ILE A 59 15.08 18.13 10.21
N ASP A 60 14.52 16.94 10.04
CA ASP A 60 15.12 15.88 9.23
C ASP A 60 14.75 15.96 7.75
N SER A 61 13.86 16.89 7.37
CA SER A 61 13.36 17.07 6.00
C SER A 61 12.72 15.80 5.42
N ILE A 62 11.89 15.13 6.21
CA ILE A 62 11.22 13.86 5.89
C ILE A 62 9.70 14.03 6.01
N VAL A 63 8.97 13.41 5.09
CA VAL A 63 7.53 13.17 5.27
C VAL A 63 7.30 11.72 5.71
N ASN A 64 6.56 11.55 6.79
CA ASN A 64 6.09 10.26 7.28
C ASN A 64 4.64 10.07 6.83
N PHE A 65 4.39 9.05 6.03
CA PHE A 65 3.05 8.67 5.61
C PHE A 65 2.40 7.82 6.69
N GLU A 66 1.13 8.04 6.96
CA GLU A 66 0.44 7.29 8.00
C GLU A 66 0.27 5.83 7.56
N ASN A 67 0.85 4.92 8.34
CA ASN A 67 0.68 3.49 8.12
C ASN A 67 -0.71 3.04 8.55
N LYS A 68 -1.25 2.06 7.82
CA LYS A 68 -2.48 1.37 8.23
C LYS A 68 -2.29 0.85 9.65
N GLU A 69 -3.29 1.09 10.51
CA GLU A 69 -3.29 0.63 11.90
C GLU A 69 -2.81 -0.83 12.01
N VAL A 70 -1.89 -1.10 12.94
CA VAL A 70 -1.16 -2.38 13.02
C VAL A 70 -2.11 -3.57 13.17
N LEU A 71 -3.09 -3.46 14.08
CA LEU A 71 -4.02 -4.56 14.37
C LEU A 71 -4.97 -4.84 13.17
N PRO A 72 -5.67 -3.84 12.58
CA PRO A 72 -6.43 -4.07 11.36
C PRO A 72 -5.59 -4.57 10.17
N SER A 73 -4.33 -4.13 10.05
CA SER A 73 -3.43 -4.63 9.01
C SER A 73 -3.11 -6.10 9.20
N TRP A 74 -2.86 -6.52 10.45
CA TRP A 74 -2.65 -7.92 10.81
C TRP A 74 -3.89 -8.78 10.53
N ASP A 75 -5.08 -8.32 10.91
CA ASP A 75 -6.33 -9.03 10.62
C ASP A 75 -6.55 -9.23 9.11
N LYS A 76 -6.29 -8.19 8.30
CA LYS A 76 -6.35 -8.28 6.84
C LYS A 76 -5.35 -9.26 6.24
N GLN A 77 -4.18 -9.42 6.85
CA GLN A 77 -3.19 -10.39 6.40
C GLN A 77 -3.64 -11.82 6.68
N ILE A 78 -4.25 -12.08 7.84
CA ILE A 78 -4.85 -13.37 8.17
C ILE A 78 -5.99 -13.69 7.18
N GLU A 79 -6.88 -12.74 6.93
CA GLU A 79 -7.96 -12.88 5.95
C GLU A 79 -7.41 -13.22 4.55
N SER A 80 -6.38 -12.48 4.10
CA SER A 80 -5.75 -12.70 2.79
C SER A 80 -5.11 -14.09 2.68
N LEU A 81 -4.49 -14.58 3.75
CA LEU A 81 -3.91 -15.93 3.79
C LEU A 81 -5.02 -16.99 3.64
N CYS A 82 -6.09 -16.87 4.41
CA CYS A 82 -7.23 -17.80 4.32
C CYS A 82 -7.86 -17.79 2.91
N PHE A 83 -8.00 -16.60 2.31
CA PHE A 83 -8.49 -16.48 0.94
C PHE A 83 -7.57 -17.17 -0.08
N GLN A 84 -6.26 -17.02 0.07
CA GLN A 84 -5.29 -17.70 -0.79
C GLN A 84 -5.34 -19.22 -0.64
N VAL A 85 -5.49 -19.74 0.58
CA VAL A 85 -5.65 -21.18 0.83
C VAL A 85 -6.90 -21.71 0.13
N ASN A 86 -8.04 -21.02 0.27
CA ASN A 86 -9.28 -21.42 -0.40
C ASN A 86 -9.12 -21.44 -1.93
N ASN A 87 -8.52 -20.40 -2.51
CA ASN A 87 -8.26 -20.34 -3.96
C ASN A 87 -7.37 -21.49 -4.44
N ILE A 88 -6.39 -21.92 -3.64
CA ILE A 88 -5.53 -23.05 -3.98
C ILE A 88 -6.35 -24.35 -3.94
N ILE A 89 -7.15 -24.57 -2.90
CA ILE A 89 -8.02 -25.74 -2.78
C ILE A 89 -8.99 -25.82 -3.97
N GLU A 90 -9.63 -24.71 -4.35
CA GLU A 90 -10.50 -24.65 -5.51
C GLU A 90 -9.77 -25.00 -6.81
N LYS A 91 -8.56 -24.44 -7.02
CA LYS A 91 -7.75 -24.75 -8.20
C LYS A 91 -7.34 -26.22 -8.25
N VAL A 92 -6.92 -26.80 -7.12
CA VAL A 92 -6.56 -28.22 -7.05
C VAL A 92 -7.77 -29.10 -7.35
N THR A 93 -8.92 -28.79 -6.74
CA THR A 93 -10.18 -29.50 -6.98
C THR A 93 -10.59 -29.46 -8.45
N GLN A 94 -10.41 -28.32 -9.11
CA GLN A 94 -10.72 -28.15 -10.53
C GLN A 94 -9.78 -28.95 -11.46
N HIS A 95 -8.48 -29.01 -11.16
CA HIS A 95 -7.47 -29.58 -12.06
C HIS A 95 -7.13 -31.05 -11.76
N ALA A 96 -7.34 -31.51 -10.53
CA ALA A 96 -7.02 -32.86 -10.09
C ALA A 96 -8.10 -33.41 -9.13
N PRO A 97 -9.35 -33.56 -9.59
CA PRO A 97 -10.47 -33.97 -8.74
C PRO A 97 -10.28 -35.35 -8.11
N ASP A 98 -9.73 -36.32 -8.85
CA ASP A 98 -9.51 -37.68 -8.35
C ASP A 98 -8.45 -37.71 -7.24
N TRP A 99 -7.38 -36.91 -7.39
CA TRP A 99 -6.35 -36.76 -6.35
C TRP A 99 -6.92 -36.09 -5.10
N MET A 100 -7.74 -35.05 -5.29
CA MET A 100 -8.39 -34.35 -4.18
C MET A 100 -9.35 -35.28 -3.42
N ALA A 101 -10.11 -36.12 -4.12
CA ALA A 101 -11.01 -37.10 -3.50
C ALA A 101 -10.23 -38.12 -2.64
N GLN A 102 -9.13 -38.66 -3.15
CA GLN A 102 -8.25 -39.56 -2.39
C GLN A 102 -7.68 -38.88 -1.14
N ALA A 103 -7.17 -37.65 -1.28
CA ALA A 103 -6.61 -36.89 -0.17
C ALA A 103 -7.67 -36.57 0.92
N MET A 104 -8.90 -36.28 0.53
CA MET A 104 -10.00 -36.07 1.49
C MET A 104 -10.38 -37.35 2.24
N GLU A 105 -10.38 -38.50 1.56
CA GLU A 105 -10.64 -39.79 2.19
C GLU A 105 -9.55 -40.14 3.23
N GLU A 106 -8.27 -39.94 2.90
CA GLU A 106 -7.16 -40.15 3.85
C GLU A 106 -7.28 -39.27 5.10
N GLN A 107 -7.75 -38.03 4.94
CA GLN A 107 -7.93 -37.09 6.05
C GLN A 107 -9.09 -37.49 7.00
N MET A 108 -10.09 -38.23 6.52
CA MET A 108 -11.23 -38.70 7.34
C MET A 108 -10.91 -39.98 8.14
N VAL A 109 -9.79 -40.65 7.86
CA VAL A 109 -9.36 -41.88 8.53
C VAL A 109 -8.48 -41.59 9.76
N HIS A 110 -8.05 -40.33 9.94
CA HIS A 110 -7.33 -39.83 11.11
C HIS A 110 -8.20 -38.93 11.98
#